data_AF-A0A2M9ZN00-F1
#
_entry.id   AF-A0A2M9ZN00-F1
#
_cell.length_a   1.000
_cell.length_b   1.000
_cell.length_c   1.000
_cell.angle_alpha   90.00
_cell.angle_beta   90.00
_cell.angle_gamma   90.00
#
_symmetry.space_group_name_H-M   'P 1'
#
loop_
_entity.id
_entity.type
_entity.pdbx_description
1 polymer ?
#
loop_
_entity_poly.entity_id
_entity_poly.type
_entity_poly.pdbx_seq_one_letter_code
_entity_poly.pdbx_strand_id
1 'polypeptide(L)'
;MHKYLGRDQELVRAAQEYFNSGNSELFIKEVWEWARDLAQKKYQMDEDSSSEVVLSLVQRADRCLDIFKEGKYNNLGAFLNVYIKHLIWNQRKKSSQQKILYIDKFPEFGYVPEFESRIVEEDDRIILLIHDLLTELEMGYSIVVKLRHHIRMNLKELRYLYRIPGNSIQSIRTQFKKNELERQSVRIQRRKILDRIQSLNAKITGTNLVKIESLKIRKLEMGRKLERKNQDLSFRKVANLLRSNENAVRKVYFDAIRILKSKLAQEKTFVRKAA
;
A
#
# COMPACT_ATOMS: atom_id res chain seq x y z
N MET A 1 21.33 -11.46 -8.85
CA MET A 1 20.74 -12.81 -8.69
C MET A 1 21.49 -13.71 -7.71
N HIS A 2 22.67 -13.32 -7.19
CA HIS A 2 23.50 -14.17 -6.30
C HIS A 2 23.18 -14.12 -4.79
N LYS A 3 22.29 -13.24 -4.32
CA LYS A 3 22.05 -13.06 -2.87
C LYS A 3 21.11 -14.09 -2.24
N TYR A 4 20.32 -14.81 -3.04
CA TYR A 4 19.30 -15.76 -2.55
C TYR A 4 19.84 -17.19 -2.36
N LEU A 5 20.86 -17.59 -3.11
CA LEU A 5 21.47 -18.92 -2.98
C LEU A 5 22.26 -19.10 -1.68
N GLY A 6 22.89 -18.04 -1.16
CA GLY A 6 23.64 -18.10 0.10
C GLY A 6 22.75 -18.31 1.32
N ARG A 7 21.63 -17.58 1.39
CA ARG A 7 20.66 -17.67 2.49
C ARG A 7 20.00 -19.05 2.59
N ASP A 8 19.65 -19.66 1.45
CA ASP A 8 19.08 -21.02 1.44
C ASP A 8 20.09 -22.06 1.98
N GLN A 9 21.38 -21.90 1.66
CA GLN A 9 22.43 -22.79 2.14
C GLN A 9 22.71 -22.61 3.64
N GLU A 10 22.72 -21.37 4.13
CA GLU A 10 22.90 -21.05 5.55
C GLU A 10 21.75 -21.59 6.40
N LEU A 11 20.51 -21.46 5.91
CA LEU A 11 19.33 -21.97 6.58
C LEU A 11 19.29 -23.50 6.61
N VAL A 12 19.69 -24.17 5.52
CA VAL A 12 19.82 -25.64 5.50
C VAL A 12 20.88 -26.10 6.49
N ARG A 13 22.04 -25.43 6.54
CA ARG A 13 23.10 -25.74 7.53
C ARG A 13 22.62 -25.57 8.96
N ALA A 14 21.92 -24.48 9.26
CA ALA A 14 21.38 -24.22 10.60
C ALA A 14 20.33 -25.28 11.02
N ALA A 15 19.50 -25.75 10.09
CA ALA A 15 18.57 -26.85 10.36
C ALA A 15 19.29 -28.20 10.55
N GLN A 16 20.37 -28.44 9.82
CA GLN A 16 21.19 -29.64 9.98
C GLN A 16 21.91 -29.68 11.33
N GLU A 17 22.37 -28.53 11.79
CA GLU A 17 22.97 -28.38 13.12
C GLU A 17 21.94 -28.64 14.23
N TYR A 18 20.69 -28.20 14.05
CA TYR A 18 19.59 -28.59 14.93
C TYR A 18 19.38 -30.11 14.95
N PHE A 19 19.35 -30.77 13.79
CA PHE A 19 19.15 -32.23 13.75
C PHE A 19 20.29 -33.02 14.39
N ASN A 20 21.50 -32.44 14.47
CA ASN A 20 22.66 -33.08 15.07
C ASN A 20 22.81 -32.78 16.57
N SER A 21 22.50 -31.56 17.01
CA SER A 21 22.79 -31.06 18.36
C SER A 21 21.54 -30.78 19.21
N GLY A 22 20.37 -30.74 18.60
CA GLY A 22 19.13 -30.29 19.23
C GLY A 22 19.06 -28.78 19.50
N ASN A 23 20.08 -27.99 19.12
CA ASN A 23 20.10 -26.54 19.34
C ASN A 23 19.44 -25.78 18.17
N SER A 24 18.36 -25.05 18.46
CA SER A 24 17.58 -24.28 17.49
C SER A 24 18.03 -22.83 17.32
N GLU A 25 18.99 -22.33 18.09
CA GLU A 25 19.39 -20.92 18.13
C GLU A 25 19.84 -20.39 16.76
N LEU A 26 20.67 -21.16 16.05
CA LEU A 26 21.16 -20.78 14.72
C LEU A 26 20.04 -20.78 13.68
N PHE A 27 19.12 -21.73 13.78
CA PHE A 27 17.95 -21.78 12.91
C PHE A 27 17.02 -20.58 13.16
N ILE A 28 16.76 -20.26 14.43
CA ILE A 28 15.95 -19.10 14.82
C ILE A 28 16.53 -17.81 14.23
N LYS A 29 17.87 -17.65 14.30
CA LYS A 29 18.60 -16.48 13.79
C LYS A 29 18.53 -16.31 12.26
N GLU A 30 18.38 -17.37 11.50
CA GLU A 30 18.19 -17.26 10.04
C GLU A 30 16.72 -17.09 9.67
N VAL A 31 15.83 -17.78 10.38
CA VAL A 31 14.40 -17.85 10.06
C VAL A 31 13.64 -16.57 10.40
N TRP A 32 14.01 -15.85 11.47
CA TRP A 32 13.29 -14.62 11.86
C TRP A 32 13.41 -13.51 10.81
N GLU A 33 14.59 -13.33 10.19
CA GLU A 33 14.78 -12.35 9.11
C GLU A 33 13.92 -12.70 7.90
N TRP A 34 13.87 -13.98 7.56
CA TRP A 34 13.08 -14.47 6.44
C TRP A 34 11.58 -14.27 6.69
N ALA A 35 11.10 -14.63 7.88
CA ALA A 35 9.69 -14.45 8.26
C ALA A 35 9.29 -12.98 8.27
N ARG A 36 10.16 -12.09 8.78
CA ARG A 36 9.95 -10.64 8.75
C ARG A 36 9.87 -10.10 7.33
N ASP A 37 10.81 -10.51 6.46
CA ASP A 37 10.84 -10.11 5.05
C ASP A 37 9.56 -10.56 4.32
N LEU A 38 9.09 -11.79 4.56
CA LEU A 38 7.84 -12.28 3.99
C LEU A 38 6.62 -11.50 4.51
N ALA A 39 6.50 -11.34 5.82
CA ALA A 39 5.35 -10.65 6.43
C ALA A 39 5.24 -9.20 5.97
N GLN A 40 6.35 -8.45 5.95
CA GLN A 40 6.36 -7.02 5.64
C GLN A 40 6.37 -6.76 4.13
N LYS A 41 7.25 -7.41 3.36
CA LYS A 41 7.41 -7.09 1.92
C LYS A 41 6.38 -7.79 1.05
N LYS A 42 6.07 -9.06 1.31
CA LYS A 42 5.15 -9.86 0.48
C LYS A 42 3.70 -9.71 0.92
N TYR A 43 3.44 -9.73 2.24
CA TYR A 43 2.09 -9.69 2.78
C TYR A 43 1.69 -8.33 3.39
N GLN A 44 2.57 -7.33 3.34
CA GLN A 44 2.28 -5.94 3.74
C GLN A 44 1.65 -5.82 5.14
N MET A 45 2.10 -6.66 6.09
CA MET A 45 1.66 -6.58 7.47
C MET A 45 2.28 -5.37 8.18
N ASP A 46 1.53 -4.78 9.11
CA ASP A 46 2.00 -3.78 10.06
C ASP A 46 3.10 -4.36 10.98
N GLU A 47 3.86 -3.46 11.62
CA GLU A 47 5.04 -3.84 12.39
C GLU A 47 4.69 -4.75 13.59
N ASP A 48 3.61 -4.45 14.30
CA ASP A 48 3.14 -5.23 15.44
C ASP A 48 2.69 -6.63 15.02
N SER A 49 1.83 -6.72 14.01
CA SER A 49 1.37 -8.02 13.49
C SER A 49 2.51 -8.83 12.88
N SER A 50 3.49 -8.17 12.25
CA SER A 50 4.69 -8.85 11.73
C SER A 50 5.56 -9.41 12.86
N SER A 51 5.66 -8.69 13.98
CA SER A 51 6.40 -9.12 15.16
C SER A 51 5.72 -10.30 15.85
N GLU A 52 4.38 -10.34 15.93
CA GLU A 52 3.65 -11.49 16.46
C GLU A 52 3.85 -12.77 15.63
N VAL A 53 3.91 -12.64 14.29
CA VAL A 53 4.21 -13.78 13.41
C VAL A 53 5.62 -14.31 13.64
N VAL A 54 6.60 -13.42 13.75
CA VAL A 54 8.00 -13.79 14.05
C VAL A 54 8.09 -14.46 15.41
N LEU A 55 7.49 -13.87 16.46
CA LEU A 55 7.47 -14.46 17.81
C LEU A 55 6.82 -15.85 17.82
N SER A 56 5.70 -16.03 17.12
CA SER A 56 5.02 -17.32 17.00
C SER A 56 5.88 -18.38 16.31
N LEU A 57 6.73 -17.97 15.38
CA LEU A 57 7.67 -18.83 14.69
C LEU A 57 8.85 -19.21 15.58
N VAL A 58 9.43 -18.24 16.31
CA VAL A 58 10.52 -18.49 17.26
C VAL A 58 10.08 -19.43 18.37
N GLN A 59 8.90 -19.19 18.97
CA GLN A 59 8.34 -20.05 20.01
C GLN A 59 8.03 -21.48 19.54
N ARG A 60 7.90 -21.69 18.23
CA ARG A 60 7.54 -22.99 17.63
C ARG A 60 8.62 -23.49 16.68
N ALA A 61 9.86 -23.03 16.86
CA ALA A 61 10.96 -23.35 15.95
C ALA A 61 11.26 -24.85 15.95
N ASP A 62 11.34 -25.48 17.12
CA ASP A 62 11.57 -26.93 17.27
C ASP A 62 10.46 -27.72 16.58
N ARG A 63 9.22 -27.41 16.91
CA ARG A 63 8.05 -28.05 16.30
C ARG A 63 8.00 -27.88 14.79
N CYS A 64 8.45 -26.74 14.27
CA CYS A 64 8.55 -26.50 12.83
C CYS A 64 9.53 -27.46 12.16
N LEU A 65 10.70 -27.68 12.78
CA LEU A 65 11.73 -28.60 12.29
C LEU A 65 11.32 -30.07 12.46
N ASP A 66 10.59 -30.40 13.53
CA ASP A 66 10.01 -31.73 13.72
C ASP A 66 8.98 -32.05 12.63
N ILE A 67 8.05 -31.12 12.35
CA ILE A 67 7.08 -31.28 11.24
C ILE A 67 7.79 -31.43 9.91
N PHE A 68 8.89 -30.70 9.70
CA PHE A 68 9.70 -30.84 8.48
C PHE A 68 10.27 -32.27 8.34
N LYS A 69 10.81 -32.81 9.44
CA LYS A 69 11.43 -34.14 9.48
C LYS A 69 10.39 -35.27 9.39
N GLU A 70 9.30 -35.18 10.14
CA GLU A 70 8.19 -36.16 10.15
C GLU A 70 7.49 -36.23 8.79
N GLY A 71 7.28 -35.08 8.15
CA GLY A 71 6.67 -35.00 6.82
C GLY A 71 7.60 -35.41 5.67
N LYS A 72 8.86 -35.78 5.96
CA LYS A 72 9.88 -36.17 4.97
C LYS A 72 10.00 -35.17 3.81
N TYR A 73 9.94 -33.88 4.12
CA TYR A 73 10.03 -32.84 3.09
C TYR A 73 11.47 -32.70 2.58
N ASN A 74 11.63 -32.55 1.26
CA ASN A 74 12.96 -32.46 0.63
C ASN A 74 13.49 -31.03 0.48
N ASN A 75 12.64 -30.02 0.67
CA ASN A 75 12.99 -28.62 0.45
C ASN A 75 12.54 -27.74 1.63
N LEU A 76 13.51 -27.38 2.47
CA LEU A 76 13.28 -26.61 3.70
C LEU A 76 12.78 -25.20 3.42
N GLY A 77 13.32 -24.50 2.42
CA GLY A 77 12.88 -23.15 2.06
C GLY A 77 11.45 -23.11 1.54
N ALA A 78 11.05 -24.10 0.72
CA ALA A 78 9.67 -24.22 0.25
C ALA A 78 8.70 -24.52 1.40
N PHE A 79 9.07 -25.46 2.28
CA PHE A 79 8.31 -25.78 3.48
C PHE A 79 8.12 -24.54 4.39
N LEU A 80 9.20 -23.82 4.69
CA LEU A 80 9.14 -22.62 5.52
C LEU A 80 8.27 -21.52 4.93
N ASN A 81 8.34 -21.29 3.61
CA ASN A 81 7.47 -20.32 2.96
C ASN A 81 5.98 -20.64 3.18
N VAL A 82 5.61 -21.92 3.14
CA VAL A 82 4.24 -22.38 3.38
C VAL A 82 3.89 -22.26 4.86
N TYR A 83 4.78 -22.71 5.75
CA TYR A 83 4.57 -22.64 7.20
C TYR A 83 4.38 -21.19 7.68
N ILE A 84 5.26 -20.27 7.27
CA ILE A 84 5.18 -18.84 7.59
C ILE A 84 3.89 -18.24 7.00
N LYS A 85 3.51 -18.62 5.79
CA LYS A 85 2.23 -18.19 5.19
C LYS A 85 1.03 -18.61 6.06
N HIS A 86 1.03 -19.81 6.63
CA HIS A 86 -0.02 -20.24 7.54
C HIS A 86 -0.02 -19.43 8.85
N LEU A 87 1.15 -19.13 9.42
CA LEU A 87 1.23 -18.25 10.60
C LEU A 87 0.65 -16.85 10.31
N ILE A 88 0.97 -16.28 9.14
CA ILE A 88 0.43 -14.99 8.69
C ILE A 88 -1.09 -15.04 8.58
N TRP A 89 -1.64 -16.09 7.99
CA TRP A 89 -3.10 -16.25 7.86
C TRP A 89 -3.79 -16.42 9.21
N ASN A 90 -3.20 -17.18 10.12
CA ASN A 90 -3.71 -17.33 11.48
C ASN A 90 -3.70 -15.99 12.22
N GLN A 91 -2.64 -15.20 12.07
CA GLN A 91 -2.55 -13.88 12.68
C GLN A 91 -3.61 -12.92 12.13
N ARG A 92 -3.85 -12.92 10.82
CA ARG A 92 -4.92 -12.13 10.21
C ARG A 92 -6.30 -12.54 10.71
N LYS A 93 -6.54 -13.85 10.86
CA LYS A 93 -7.81 -14.35 11.40
C LYS A 93 -8.00 -13.90 12.85
N LYS A 94 -6.93 -13.96 13.67
CA LYS A 94 -6.94 -13.53 15.07
C LYS A 94 -7.20 -12.03 15.21
N SER A 95 -6.56 -11.20 14.38
CA SER A 95 -6.77 -9.74 14.41
C SER A 95 -8.19 -9.36 13.95
N SER A 96 -8.76 -10.07 12.97
CA SER A 96 -10.17 -9.92 12.61
C SER A 96 -11.13 -10.30 13.74
N GLN A 97 -10.87 -11.38 14.46
CA GLN A 97 -11.71 -11.83 15.59
C GLN A 97 -11.59 -10.93 16.82
N GLN A 98 -10.39 -10.44 17.14
CA GLN A 98 -10.18 -9.50 18.23
C GLN A 98 -10.88 -8.17 17.94
N LYS A 99 -10.83 -7.66 16.70
CA LYS A 99 -11.62 -6.48 16.32
C LYS A 99 -13.11 -6.65 16.61
N ILE A 100 -13.69 -7.83 16.36
CA ILE A 100 -15.10 -8.12 16.65
C ILE A 100 -15.36 -8.10 18.17
N LEU A 101 -14.50 -8.73 18.98
CA LEU A 101 -14.67 -8.82 20.44
C LEU A 101 -14.49 -7.48 21.18
N TYR A 102 -13.64 -6.59 20.67
CA TYR A 102 -13.45 -5.25 21.23
C TYR A 102 -14.66 -4.34 20.97
N ILE A 103 -15.40 -4.57 19.87
CA ILE A 103 -16.64 -3.83 19.55
C ILE A 103 -17.77 -4.20 20.53
N ASP A 104 -17.86 -5.47 20.95
CA ASP A 104 -18.93 -5.94 21.85
C ASP A 104 -18.78 -5.49 23.32
N LYS A 105 -17.55 -5.20 23.80
CA LYS A 105 -17.29 -4.95 25.24
C LYS A 105 -17.23 -3.48 25.65
N PHE A 106 -17.18 -2.54 24.71
CA PHE A 106 -17.10 -1.10 25.01
C PHE A 106 -17.96 -0.27 24.04
N PRO A 107 -19.31 -0.27 24.19
CA PRO A 107 -20.20 0.51 23.33
C PRO A 107 -20.03 2.03 23.47
N GLU A 108 -19.54 2.52 24.62
CA GLU A 108 -19.39 3.97 24.89
C GLU A 108 -18.15 4.61 24.24
N PHE A 109 -17.19 3.80 23.79
CA PHE A 109 -16.07 4.23 22.92
C PHE A 109 -16.28 3.78 21.47
N GLY A 110 -17.54 3.52 21.08
CA GLY A 110 -17.96 3.15 19.75
C GLY A 110 -17.66 4.23 18.71
N TYR A 111 -16.39 4.36 18.34
CA TYR A 111 -15.99 4.98 17.10
C TYR A 111 -16.60 4.14 15.98
N VAL A 112 -17.71 4.63 15.46
CA VAL A 112 -18.67 3.97 14.58
C VAL A 112 -17.95 3.30 13.41
N PRO A 113 -17.76 1.96 13.42
CA PRO A 113 -17.21 1.24 12.28
C PRO A 113 -18.16 1.32 11.09
N GLU A 114 -19.46 1.55 11.32
CA GLU A 114 -20.45 1.73 10.25
C GLU A 114 -20.23 2.99 9.43
N PHE A 115 -19.65 4.06 10.00
CA PHE A 115 -19.32 5.27 9.25
C PHE A 115 -18.07 5.03 8.41
N GLU A 116 -17.04 4.39 8.98
CA GLU A 116 -15.84 4.03 8.22
C GLU A 116 -16.12 2.95 7.18
N SER A 117 -16.96 1.95 7.46
CA SER A 117 -17.32 0.91 6.48
C SER A 117 -18.24 1.45 5.40
N ARG A 118 -19.18 2.35 5.71
CA ARG A 118 -19.94 3.08 4.68
C ARG A 118 -19.04 3.99 3.85
N ILE A 119 -18.07 4.69 4.45
CA ILE A 119 -17.08 5.49 3.69
C ILE A 119 -16.23 4.59 2.81
N VAL A 120 -15.76 3.45 3.31
CA VAL A 120 -14.93 2.51 2.54
C VAL A 120 -15.74 1.88 1.40
N GLU A 121 -16.99 1.50 1.64
CA GLU A 121 -17.90 1.00 0.61
C GLU A 121 -18.28 2.09 -0.41
N GLU A 122 -18.48 3.33 0.02
CA GLU A 122 -18.70 4.49 -0.84
C GLU A 122 -17.45 4.80 -1.67
N ASP A 123 -16.27 4.75 -1.07
CA ASP A 123 -14.98 4.95 -1.76
C ASP A 123 -14.75 3.85 -2.79
N ASP A 124 -15.02 2.58 -2.47
CA ASP A 124 -14.91 1.46 -3.42
C ASP A 124 -15.89 1.60 -4.59
N ARG A 125 -17.13 2.03 -4.32
CA ARG A 125 -18.11 2.35 -5.39
C ARG A 125 -17.65 3.52 -6.24
N ILE A 126 -17.12 4.59 -5.64
CA ILE A 126 -16.58 5.75 -6.36
C ILE A 126 -15.39 5.33 -7.23
N ILE A 127 -14.50 4.48 -6.72
CA ILE A 127 -13.35 3.96 -7.48
C ILE A 127 -13.82 3.15 -8.69
N LEU A 128 -14.82 2.27 -8.52
CA LEU A 128 -15.40 1.49 -9.61
C LEU A 128 -16.07 2.39 -10.65
N LEU A 129 -16.88 3.36 -10.22
CA LEU A 129 -17.52 4.35 -11.10
C LEU A 129 -16.48 5.16 -11.89
N ILE A 130 -15.41 5.62 -11.23
CA ILE A 130 -14.31 6.33 -11.89
C ILE A 130 -13.63 5.40 -12.91
N HIS A 131 -13.42 4.13 -12.57
CA HIS A 131 -12.80 3.19 -13.48
C HIS A 131 -13.68 2.96 -14.72
N ASP A 132 -14.99 2.78 -14.54
CA ASP A 132 -15.95 2.55 -15.63
C ASP A 132 -16.02 3.78 -16.55
N LEU A 133 -16.20 4.98 -15.98
CA LEU A 133 -16.20 6.24 -16.73
C LEU A 133 -14.89 6.46 -17.51
N LEU A 134 -13.75 6.09 -16.92
CA LEU A 134 -12.46 6.19 -17.60
C LEU A 134 -12.28 5.14 -18.70
N THR A 135 -12.91 3.96 -18.58
CA THR A 135 -12.87 2.94 -19.64
C THR A 135 -13.73 3.31 -20.86
N GLU A 136 -14.75 4.14 -20.68
CA GLU A 136 -15.58 4.66 -21.77
C GLU A 136 -14.93 5.82 -22.55
N LEU A 137 -13.88 6.43 -22.01
CA LEU A 137 -13.11 7.46 -22.72
C LEU A 137 -12.24 6.83 -23.80
N GLU A 138 -11.93 7.59 -24.86
CA GLU A 138 -10.93 7.12 -25.82
C GLU A 138 -9.56 6.93 -25.13
N MET A 139 -8.80 5.96 -25.63
CA MET A 139 -7.54 5.50 -25.04
C MET A 139 -6.57 6.66 -24.70
N GLY A 140 -6.46 7.66 -25.57
CA GLY A 140 -5.60 8.82 -25.35
C GLY A 140 -6.04 9.69 -24.17
N TYR A 141 -7.35 9.94 -24.04
CA TYR A 141 -7.93 10.69 -22.93
C TYR A 141 -7.77 9.94 -21.60
N SER A 142 -8.09 8.65 -21.58
CA SER A 142 -7.95 7.79 -20.39
C SER A 142 -6.51 7.79 -19.87
N ILE A 143 -5.52 7.55 -20.74
CA ILE A 143 -4.12 7.46 -20.35
C ILE A 143 -3.61 8.78 -19.77
N VAL A 144 -3.96 9.92 -20.37
CA VAL A 144 -3.54 11.24 -19.86
C VAL A 144 -4.09 11.49 -18.45
N VAL A 145 -5.37 11.20 -18.23
CA VAL A 145 -6.00 11.36 -16.91
C VAL A 145 -5.39 10.40 -15.89
N LYS A 146 -5.21 9.12 -16.25
CA LYS A 146 -4.64 8.11 -15.35
C LYS A 146 -3.18 8.37 -15.01
N LEU A 147 -2.36 8.80 -15.97
CA LEU A 147 -0.97 9.18 -15.71
C LEU A 147 -0.90 10.39 -14.78
N ARG A 148 -1.72 11.42 -15.02
CA ARG A 148 -1.75 12.62 -14.19
C ARG A 148 -2.17 12.30 -12.75
N HIS A 149 -3.26 11.54 -12.58
CA HIS A 149 -3.84 11.23 -11.27
C HIS A 149 -3.31 9.96 -10.62
N HIS A 150 -2.31 9.32 -11.25
CA HIS A 150 -1.69 8.10 -10.76
C HIS A 150 -2.64 6.91 -10.59
N ILE A 151 -3.68 6.87 -11.41
CA ILE A 151 -4.62 5.77 -11.46
C ILE A 151 -3.95 4.60 -12.19
N ARG A 152 -4.24 3.38 -11.74
CA ARG A 152 -3.69 2.17 -12.36
C ARG A 152 -4.18 2.06 -13.81
N MET A 153 -3.26 1.71 -14.70
CA MET A 153 -3.54 1.51 -16.11
C MET A 153 -3.81 0.05 -16.43
N ASN A 154 -4.66 -0.17 -17.43
CA ASN A 154 -5.00 -1.48 -17.95
C ASN A 154 -3.89 -2.00 -18.88
N LEU A 155 -3.88 -3.32 -19.12
CA LEU A 155 -2.87 -3.94 -19.99
C LEU A 155 -2.89 -3.40 -21.44
N LYS A 156 -4.04 -2.95 -21.93
CA LYS A 156 -4.18 -2.31 -23.26
C LYS A 156 -3.49 -0.94 -23.28
N GLU A 157 -3.70 -0.14 -22.23
CA GLU A 157 -3.10 1.18 -22.05
C GLU A 157 -1.57 1.09 -21.89
N LEU A 158 -1.08 0.10 -21.13
CA LEU A 158 0.34 -0.17 -21.00
C LEU A 158 0.97 -0.60 -22.34
N ARG A 159 0.30 -1.46 -23.10
CA ARG A 159 0.76 -1.85 -24.44
C ARG A 159 0.82 -0.66 -25.39
N TYR A 160 -0.13 0.27 -25.31
CA TYR A 160 -0.09 1.52 -26.08
C TYR A 160 1.16 2.35 -25.72
N LEU A 161 1.45 2.52 -24.43
CA LEU A 161 2.64 3.25 -23.98
C LEU A 161 3.96 2.61 -24.46
N TYR A 162 4.04 1.29 -24.51
CA TYR A 162 5.22 0.57 -25.02
C TYR A 162 5.39 0.66 -26.54
N ARG A 163 4.31 0.95 -27.29
CA ARG A 163 4.38 1.14 -28.74
C ARG A 163 4.91 2.51 -29.14
N ILE A 164 4.94 3.48 -28.22
CA ILE A 164 5.46 4.81 -28.48
C ILE A 164 6.99 4.70 -28.70
N PRO A 165 7.53 5.15 -29.84
CA PRO A 165 8.92 4.96 -30.19
C PRO A 165 9.86 5.61 -29.16
N GLY A 166 10.82 4.83 -28.67
CA GLY A 166 11.80 5.22 -27.65
C GLY A 166 11.32 5.08 -26.20
N ASN A 167 10.11 4.56 -25.96
CA ASN A 167 9.72 4.06 -24.66
C ASN A 167 10.04 2.56 -24.57
N SER A 168 11.16 2.22 -23.94
CA SER A 168 11.39 0.82 -23.56
C SER A 168 10.59 0.48 -22.30
N ILE A 169 10.21 -0.79 -22.15
CA ILE A 169 9.59 -1.30 -20.92
C ILE A 169 10.40 -0.92 -19.69
N GLN A 170 11.73 -0.98 -19.83
CA GLN A 170 12.66 -0.62 -18.76
C GLN A 170 12.65 0.89 -18.44
N SER A 171 12.60 1.76 -19.46
CA SER A 171 12.57 3.22 -19.29
C SER A 171 11.28 3.69 -18.61
N ILE A 172 10.14 3.10 -18.97
CA ILE A 172 8.86 3.39 -18.30
C ILE A 172 8.88 2.91 -16.84
N ARG A 173 9.41 1.70 -16.58
CA ARG A 173 9.54 1.17 -15.21
C ARG A 173 10.46 2.02 -14.33
N THR A 174 11.59 2.48 -14.86
CA THR A 174 12.51 3.34 -14.10
C THR A 174 11.88 4.70 -13.82
N GLN A 175 11.15 5.29 -14.76
CA GLN A 175 10.41 6.54 -14.52
C GLN A 175 9.30 6.37 -13.48
N PHE A 176 8.54 5.27 -13.51
CA PHE A 176 7.54 5.02 -12.46
C PHE A 176 8.17 4.86 -11.08
N LYS A 177 9.28 4.10 -10.96
CA LYS A 177 10.03 3.98 -9.71
C LYS A 177 10.55 5.33 -9.22
N LYS A 178 11.11 6.16 -10.12
CA LYS A 178 11.60 7.50 -9.76
C LYS A 178 10.47 8.38 -9.22
N ASN A 179 9.32 8.38 -9.89
CA ASN A 179 8.14 9.12 -9.45
C ASN A 179 7.60 8.61 -8.09
N GLU A 180 7.68 7.31 -7.83
CA GLU A 180 7.29 6.72 -6.55
C GLU A 180 8.25 7.16 -5.41
N LEU A 181 9.55 7.12 -5.65
CA LEU A 181 10.57 7.58 -4.70
C LEU A 181 10.45 9.08 -4.39
N GLU A 182 10.22 9.91 -5.42
CA GLU A 182 9.93 11.34 -5.23
C GLU A 182 8.68 11.58 -4.37
N ARG A 183 7.65 10.74 -4.51
CA ARG A 183 6.47 10.83 -3.63
C ARG A 183 6.77 10.40 -2.22
N GLN A 184 7.53 9.33 -2.03
CA GLN A 184 7.93 8.87 -0.71
C GLN A 184 8.76 9.93 0.01
N SER A 185 9.72 10.56 -0.67
CA SER A 185 10.53 11.63 -0.08
C SER A 185 9.69 12.84 0.32
N VAL A 186 8.75 13.27 -0.54
CA VAL A 186 7.81 14.34 -0.24
C VAL A 186 6.90 13.97 0.95
N ARG A 187 6.41 12.73 1.03
CA ARG A 187 5.63 12.24 2.18
C ARG A 187 6.45 12.28 3.47
N ILE A 188 7.70 11.85 3.43
CA ILE A 188 8.61 11.88 4.59
C ILE A 188 8.88 13.32 5.03
N GLN A 189 9.18 14.24 4.09
CA GLN A 189 9.38 15.65 4.40
C GLN A 189 8.13 16.29 5.01
N ARG A 190 6.94 15.95 4.50
CA ARG A 190 5.66 16.40 5.07
C ARG A 190 5.46 15.88 6.49
N ARG A 191 5.76 14.60 6.73
CA ARG A 191 5.68 14.01 8.07
C ARG A 191 6.59 14.78 9.02
N LYS A 192 7.84 15.04 8.63
CA LYS A 192 8.78 15.87 9.40
C LYS A 192 8.25 17.29 9.68
N ILE A 193 7.60 17.95 8.72
CA ILE A 193 7.00 19.28 8.92
C ILE A 193 5.84 19.20 9.92
N LEU A 194 4.95 18.21 9.78
CA LEU A 194 3.82 18.00 10.68
C LEU A 194 4.29 17.66 12.10
N ASP A 195 5.31 16.82 12.23
CA ASP A 195 5.93 16.46 13.51
C ASP A 195 6.60 17.67 14.15
N ARG A 196 7.26 18.52 13.35
CA ARG A 196 7.85 19.77 13.84
C ARG A 196 6.79 20.75 14.31
N ILE A 197 5.70 20.91 13.57
CA ILE A 197 4.54 21.70 14.01
C ILE A 197 3.95 21.13 15.31
N GLN A 198 3.85 19.81 15.43
CA GLN A 198 3.37 19.15 16.65
C GLN A 198 4.30 19.41 17.84
N SER A 199 5.62 19.36 17.64
CA SER A 199 6.60 19.67 18.68
C SER A 199 6.56 21.15 19.11
N LEU A 200 6.38 22.07 18.17
CA LEU A 200 6.22 23.50 18.44
C LEU A 200 4.90 23.78 19.16
N ASN A 201 3.82 23.14 18.74
CA ASN A 201 2.52 23.25 19.39
C ASN A 201 2.61 22.74 20.83
N ALA A 202 3.20 21.56 21.06
CA ALA A 202 3.40 21.02 22.42
C ALA A 202 4.18 21.98 23.33
N LYS A 203 5.17 22.70 22.79
CA LYS A 203 5.92 23.74 23.52
C LYS A 203 5.11 25.01 23.80
N ILE A 204 4.17 25.37 22.91
CA ILE A 204 3.34 26.59 23.02
C ILE A 204 2.09 26.37 23.90
N THR A 205 1.54 25.15 23.93
CA THR A 205 0.22 24.85 24.55
C THR A 205 0.27 24.19 25.91
N GLY A 206 1.32 24.42 26.71
CA GLY A 206 1.49 23.83 28.04
C GLY A 206 0.31 23.95 29.03
N THR A 207 -0.75 24.73 28.76
CA THR A 207 -1.87 24.92 29.71
C THR A 207 -3.25 25.26 29.12
N ASN A 208 -3.51 25.23 27.80
CA ASN A 208 -4.78 25.79 27.25
C ASN A 208 -5.51 24.87 26.25
N LEU A 209 -6.59 24.21 26.72
CA LEU A 209 -7.39 23.23 25.96
C LEU A 209 -8.08 23.80 24.70
N VAL A 210 -8.58 25.04 24.75
CA VAL A 210 -9.24 25.70 23.59
C VAL A 210 -8.26 26.00 22.45
N LYS A 211 -6.99 26.29 22.78
CA LYS A 211 -5.94 26.44 21.76
C LYS A 211 -5.56 25.11 21.12
N ILE A 212 -5.73 23.98 21.83
CA ILE A 212 -5.41 22.65 21.29
C ILE A 212 -6.40 22.26 20.17
N GLU A 213 -7.70 22.52 20.33
CA GLU A 213 -8.70 22.18 19.31
C GLU A 213 -8.56 23.01 18.02
N SER A 214 -8.40 24.33 18.15
CA SER A 214 -8.18 25.21 17.00
C SER A 214 -6.88 24.86 16.23
N LEU A 215 -5.85 24.40 16.94
CA LEU A 215 -4.60 23.91 16.33
C LEU A 215 -4.76 22.53 15.67
N LYS A 216 -5.58 21.63 16.22
CA LYS A 216 -5.94 20.35 15.58
C LYS A 216 -6.68 20.59 14.26
N ILE A 217 -7.64 21.52 14.25
CA ILE A 217 -8.37 21.92 13.02
C ILE A 217 -7.40 22.50 11.99
N ARG A 218 -6.52 23.44 12.38
CA ARG A 218 -5.48 23.97 11.47
C ARG A 218 -4.53 22.90 10.95
N LYS A 219 -4.18 21.90 11.77
CA LYS A 219 -3.36 20.74 11.34
C LYS A 219 -4.09 19.93 10.26
N LEU A 220 -5.38 19.64 10.45
CA LEU A 220 -6.20 18.94 9.47
C LEU A 220 -6.35 19.74 8.17
N GLU A 221 -6.59 21.05 8.26
CA GLU A 221 -6.68 21.93 7.10
C GLU A 221 -5.37 22.05 6.34
N MET A 222 -4.24 22.17 7.03
CA MET A 222 -2.91 22.16 6.40
C MET A 222 -2.60 20.80 5.78
N GLY A 223 -2.95 19.70 6.45
CA GLY A 223 -2.86 18.35 5.91
C GLY A 223 -3.61 18.24 4.59
N ARG A 224 -4.89 18.63 4.57
CA ARG A 224 -5.75 18.63 3.38
C ARG A 224 -5.23 19.55 2.26
N LYS A 225 -4.74 20.75 2.60
CA LYS A 225 -4.14 21.69 1.62
C LYS A 225 -2.86 21.14 0.99
N LEU A 226 -2.03 20.47 1.79
CA LEU A 226 -0.79 19.85 1.32
C LEU A 226 -1.08 18.58 0.49
N GLU A 227 -2.08 17.79 0.87
CA GLU A 227 -2.54 16.62 0.09
C GLU A 227 -2.99 17.02 -1.31
N ARG A 228 -3.84 18.05 -1.44
CA ARG A 228 -4.36 18.51 -2.73
C ARG A 228 -3.30 19.05 -3.69
N LYS A 229 -2.19 19.59 -3.19
CA LYS A 229 -1.21 20.33 -4.03
C LYS A 229 -0.24 19.45 -4.82
N ASN A 230 0.00 18.19 -4.41
CA ASN A 230 0.99 17.30 -5.06
C ASN A 230 0.49 15.89 -5.37
N GLN A 231 -0.82 15.68 -5.52
CA GLN A 231 -1.34 14.39 -6.00
C GLN A 231 -1.14 14.21 -7.52
N ASP A 232 -1.06 15.32 -8.28
CA ASP A 232 -0.99 15.26 -9.73
C ASP A 232 0.46 15.27 -10.26
N LEU A 233 0.71 14.39 -11.22
CA LEU A 233 1.88 14.46 -12.11
C LEU A 233 1.83 15.75 -12.93
N SER A 234 2.95 16.46 -13.04
CA SER A 234 3.00 17.68 -13.86
C SER A 234 2.73 17.36 -15.33
N PHE A 235 2.06 18.28 -16.04
CA PHE A 235 1.77 18.12 -17.47
C PHE A 235 3.05 17.87 -18.28
N ARG A 236 4.15 18.54 -17.93
CA ARG A 236 5.47 18.32 -18.52
C ARG A 236 5.96 16.88 -18.37
N LYS A 237 5.80 16.27 -17.18
CA LYS A 237 6.20 14.88 -16.95
C LYS A 237 5.30 13.88 -17.70
N VAL A 238 3.99 14.16 -17.79
CA VAL A 238 3.06 13.34 -18.60
C VAL A 238 3.39 13.47 -20.09
N ALA A 239 3.69 14.67 -20.57
CA ALA A 239 4.11 14.96 -21.93
C ALA A 239 5.40 14.23 -22.31
N ASN A 240 6.38 14.20 -21.40
CA ASN A 240 7.62 13.43 -21.61
C ASN A 240 7.36 11.92 -21.74
N LEU A 241 6.46 11.35 -20.94
CA LEU A 241 6.07 9.94 -21.00
C LEU A 241 5.35 9.59 -22.33
N LEU A 242 4.48 10.49 -22.78
CA LEU A 242 3.73 10.34 -24.03
C LEU A 242 4.49 10.80 -25.27
N ARG A 243 5.70 11.35 -25.10
CA ARG A 243 6.50 12.00 -26.16
C ARG A 243 5.66 12.98 -26.97
N SER A 244 4.86 13.77 -26.28
CA SER A 244 3.95 14.75 -26.86
C SER A 244 4.25 16.15 -26.32
N ASN A 245 3.65 17.17 -26.92
CA ASN A 245 3.76 18.53 -26.43
C ASN A 245 2.91 18.71 -25.15
N GLU A 246 3.43 19.45 -24.17
CA GLU A 246 2.70 19.80 -22.95
C GLU A 246 1.35 20.42 -23.24
N ASN A 247 1.27 21.33 -24.23
CA ASN A 247 0.02 21.99 -24.58
C ASN A 247 -1.01 21.02 -25.17
N ALA A 248 -0.56 20.02 -25.93
CA ALA A 248 -1.43 18.97 -26.46
C ALA A 248 -1.99 18.10 -25.34
N VAL A 249 -1.13 17.66 -24.40
CA VAL A 249 -1.55 16.89 -23.22
C VAL A 249 -2.50 17.69 -22.34
N ARG A 250 -2.26 18.99 -22.18
CA ARG A 250 -3.13 19.89 -21.40
C ARG A 250 -4.52 20.02 -22.04
N LYS A 251 -4.58 20.19 -23.36
CA LYS A 251 -5.85 20.23 -24.11
C LYS A 251 -6.62 18.91 -23.95
N VAL A 252 -5.95 17.79 -24.21
CA VAL A 252 -6.52 16.43 -24.04
C VAL A 252 -7.04 16.23 -22.61
N TYR A 253 -6.27 16.65 -21.60
CA TYR A 253 -6.69 16.53 -20.21
C TYR A 253 -7.96 17.33 -19.90
N PHE A 254 -8.02 18.61 -20.27
CA PHE A 254 -9.20 19.43 -19.98
C PHE A 254 -10.43 19.00 -20.77
N ASP A 255 -10.25 18.52 -22.00
CA ASP A 255 -11.32 17.92 -22.79
C ASP A 255 -11.84 16.64 -22.13
N ALA A 256 -10.95 15.76 -21.64
CA ALA A 256 -11.34 14.57 -20.88
C ALA A 256 -12.14 14.93 -19.63
N ILE A 257 -11.67 15.90 -18.85
CA ILE A 257 -12.36 16.36 -17.64
C ILE A 257 -13.72 16.97 -17.98
N ARG A 258 -13.85 17.69 -19.09
CA ARG A 258 -15.15 18.23 -19.54
C ARG A 258 -16.14 17.11 -19.86
N ILE A 259 -15.70 16.08 -20.59
CA ILE A 259 -16.53 14.91 -20.93
C ILE A 259 -16.94 14.14 -19.67
N LEU A 260 -16.01 13.93 -18.74
CA LEU A 260 -16.30 13.26 -17.46
C LEU A 260 -17.32 14.05 -16.65
N LYS A 261 -17.19 15.38 -16.59
CA LYS A 261 -18.15 16.25 -15.90
C LYS A 261 -19.54 16.21 -16.53
N SER A 262 -19.64 16.19 -17.86
CA SER A 262 -20.94 16.11 -18.53
C SER A 262 -21.63 14.76 -18.29
N LYS A 263 -20.88 13.65 -18.33
CA LYS A 263 -21.41 12.32 -18.02
C LYS A 263 -21.88 12.19 -16.57
N LEU A 264 -21.08 12.69 -15.63
CA LEU A 264 -21.42 12.68 -14.21
C LEU A 264 -22.63 13.58 -13.90
N ALA A 265 -22.86 14.65 -14.68
CA ALA A 265 -24.07 15.45 -14.59
C ALA A 265 -25.31 14.70 -15.11
N GLN A 266 -25.18 13.91 -16.18
CA GLN A 266 -26.27 13.10 -16.74
C GLN A 266 -26.70 11.98 -15.78
N GLU A 267 -25.76 11.28 -15.15
CA GLU A 267 -26.07 10.24 -14.16
C GLU A 267 -26.81 10.80 -12.93
N LYS A 268 -26.40 11.98 -12.43
CA LYS A 268 -27.12 12.66 -11.33
C LYS A 268 -28.55 13.04 -11.69
N THR A 269 -28.83 13.36 -12.95
CA THR A 269 -30.20 13.64 -13.41
C THR A 269 -31.04 12.38 -13.58
N PHE A 270 -30.42 11.23 -13.88
CA PHE A 270 -31.11 9.95 -14.01
C PHE A 270 -31.55 9.41 -12.65
N VAL A 271 -30.69 9.49 -11.63
CA VAL A 271 -30.99 9.06 -10.25
C VAL A 271 -32.11 9.92 -9.63
N ARG A 272 -32.20 11.21 -9.97
CA ARG A 272 -33.27 12.10 -9.50
C ARG A 272 -34.63 11.91 -10.18
N LYS A 273 -34.68 11.23 -11.32
CA LYS A 273 -35.93 10.90 -12.03
C LYS A 273 -36.46 9.51 -11.69
N ALA A 274 -35.62 8.66 -11.10
CA ALA A 274 -35.95 7.29 -10.70
C ALA A 274 -36.30 7.14 -9.20
N ALA A 275 -36.21 8.23 -8.43
CA ALA A 275 -36.65 8.37 -7.05
C ALA A 275 -37.88 9.29 -7.00
#